data_AF-A0A1E4Y265-F1
#
_entry.id   AF-A0A1E4Y265-F1
#
_cell.length_a   1.000
_cell.length_b   1.000
_cell.length_c   1.000
_cell.angle_alpha   90.00
_cell.angle_beta   90.00
_cell.angle_gamma   90.00
#
_symmetry.space_group_name_H-M   'P 1'
#
loop_
_entity.id
_entity.type
_entity.pdbx_description
1 polymer ?
#
loop_
_entity_poly.entity_id
_entity_poly.type
_entity_poly.pdbx_seq_one_letter_code
_entity_poly.pdbx_strand_id
1 'polypeptide(L)' 'MTDRFVSKHDEPLTSNELDICQRALHGILARLKVGKDSEEAQHAAAIIIELYRQGVHNDTQLI' A
#
# COMPACT_ATOMS: atom_id res chain seq x y z
N MET A 1 -4.06 -8.76 -31.30
CA MET A 1 -4.07 -9.44 -29.99
C MET A 1 -4.02 -8.32 -28.96
N THR A 2 -5.17 -7.97 -28.39
CA THR A 2 -5.26 -6.92 -27.37
C THR A 2 -4.68 -7.48 -26.08
N ASP A 3 -3.50 -6.98 -25.71
CA ASP A 3 -2.89 -7.22 -24.41
C ASP A 3 -3.90 -6.75 -23.35
N ARG A 4 -4.62 -7.70 -22.78
CA ARG A 4 -5.50 -7.45 -21.65
C ARG A 4 -4.56 -7.14 -20.50
N PHE A 5 -4.32 -5.85 -20.27
CA PHE A 5 -3.91 -5.34 -18.98
C PHE A 5 -5.00 -5.77 -17.99
N VAL A 6 -4.89 -6.99 -17.47
CA VAL A 6 -5.59 -7.39 -16.26
C VAL A 6 -5.09 -6.41 -15.22
N SER A 7 -5.96 -5.47 -14.88
CA SER A 7 -5.65 -4.48 -13.87
C SER A 7 -5.29 -5.27 -12.62
N LYS A 8 -4.03 -5.20 -12.16
CA LYS A 8 -3.54 -5.81 -10.91
C LYS A 8 -4.40 -5.41 -9.69
N HIS A 9 -5.27 -4.43 -9.87
CA HIS A 9 -6.27 -3.96 -8.94
C HIS A 9 -7.22 -5.03 -8.39
N ASP A 10 -7.61 -6.03 -9.18
CA ASP A 10 -8.54 -7.09 -8.74
C ASP A 10 -7.84 -8.37 -8.27
N GLU A 11 -6.51 -8.43 -8.33
CA GLU A 11 -5.76 -9.57 -7.82
C GLU A 11 -5.57 -9.46 -6.30
N PRO A 12 -5.77 -10.56 -5.55
CA PRO A 12 -5.44 -10.59 -4.14
C PRO A 12 -3.93 -10.39 -3.96
N LEU A 13 -3.56 -9.51 -3.02
CA LEU A 13 -2.17 -9.29 -2.66
C LEU A 13 -1.57 -10.58 -2.10
N THR A 14 -0.39 -10.94 -2.57
CA THR A 14 0.38 -12.03 -1.98
C THR A 14 0.96 -11.61 -0.63
N SER A 15 1.39 -12.59 0.18
CA SER A 15 2.02 -12.31 1.48
C SER A 15 3.23 -11.37 1.39
N ASN A 16 4.00 -11.45 0.29
CA ASN A 16 5.16 -10.59 0.09
C ASN A 16 4.76 -9.14 -0.20
N GLU A 17 3.65 -8.95 -0.91
CA GLU A 17 3.12 -7.62 -1.24
C GLU A 17 2.49 -6.96 -0.01
N LEU A 18 1.79 -7.74 0.82
CA LEU A 18 1.30 -7.27 2.11
C LEU A 18 2.42 -6.82 3.04
N ASP A 19 3.55 -7.53 3.05
CA ASP A 19 4.74 -7.17 3.84
C ASP A 19 5.38 -5.85 3.36
N ILE A 20 5.35 -5.56 2.06
CA ILE A 20 5.74 -4.25 1.50
C ILE A 20 4.80 -3.15 1.99
N CYS A 21 3.48 -3.34 1.84
CA CYS A 21 2.47 -2.38 2.30
C CYS A 21 2.57 -2.12 3.82
N GLN A 22 2.83 -3.16 4.61
CA GLN A 22 2.98 -3.04 6.06
C GLN A 22 4.22 -2.23 6.46
N ARG A 23 5.36 -2.43 5.78
CA ARG A 23 6.56 -1.60 5.99
C ARG A 23 6.32 -0.14 5.66
N ALA A 24 5.65 0.15 4.54
CA ALA A 24 5.30 1.51 4.14
C ALA A 24 4.39 2.18 5.19
N LEU A 25 3.39 1.44 5.69
CA LEU A 25 2.48 1.90 6.73
C LEU A 25 3.24 2.24 8.02
N HIS A 26 4.08 1.34 8.51
CA HIS A 26 4.88 1.60 9.70
C HIS A 26 5.77 2.84 9.57
N GLY A 27 6.38 3.05 8.39
CA GLY A 27 7.19 4.25 8.13
C GLY A 27 6.38 5.55 8.20
N ILE A 28 5.18 5.55 7.61
CA ILE A 28 4.27 6.71 7.62
C ILE A 28 3.76 6.98 9.03
N LEU A 29 3.29 5.95 9.75
CA LEU A 29 2.78 6.10 11.12
C LEU A 29 3.86 6.59 12.09
N ALA A 30 5.10 6.10 11.94
CA ALA A 30 6.23 6.57 12.73
C ALA A 30 6.54 8.06 12.47
N ARG A 31 6.49 8.49 11.20
CA ARG A 31 6.67 9.90 10.82
C ARG A 31 5.56 10.81 11.37
N LEU A 32 4.32 10.33 11.34
CA LEU A 32 3.15 11.08 11.79
C LEU A 32 2.89 10.96 13.30
N LYS A 33 3.64 10.11 14.03
CA LYS A 33 3.43 9.78 15.44
C LYS A 33 2.01 9.29 15.73
N VAL A 34 1.43 8.54 14.81
CA VAL A 34 0.10 7.97 14.90
C VAL A 34 0.19 6.57 15.51
N GLY A 35 -0.73 6.26 16.42
CA GLY A 35 -0.84 4.92 17.00
C GLY A 35 -1.33 3.91 15.96
N LYS A 36 -0.74 2.72 15.94
CA LYS A 36 -1.08 1.65 14.99
C LYS A 36 -2.56 1.17 15.05
N ASP A 37 -3.22 1.40 16.18
CA ASP A 37 -4.60 0.95 16.44
C ASP A 37 -5.62 2.09 16.27
N SER A 38 -5.24 3.21 15.62
CA SER A 38 -6.11 4.35 15.38
C SER A 38 -6.86 4.25 14.04
N GLU A 39 -7.96 4.99 13.92
CA GLU A 39 -8.71 5.08 12.66
C GLU A 39 -7.84 5.63 11.52
N GLU A 40 -6.95 6.57 11.83
CA GLU A 40 -5.98 7.12 10.89
C GLU A 40 -4.99 6.06 10.39
N ALA A 41 -4.58 5.12 11.25
CA ALA A 41 -3.74 4.00 10.83
C ALA A 41 -4.46 3.06 9.88
N GLN A 42 -5.73 2.77 10.14
CA GLN A 42 -6.56 1.97 9.24
C GLN A 42 -6.80 2.67 7.90
N HIS A 43 -7.06 3.98 7.93
CA HIS A 43 -7.25 4.78 6.72
C HIS A 43 -5.95 4.85 5.89
N ALA A 44 -4.81 5.08 6.53
CA ALA A 44 -3.51 5.06 5.86
C ALA A 44 -3.20 3.69 5.23
N ALA A 45 -3.55 2.58 5.90
CA ALA A 45 -3.36 1.24 5.37
C ALA A 45 -4.16 1.01 4.08
N ALA A 46 -5.42 1.46 4.04
CA ALA A 46 -6.27 1.38 2.86
C ALA A 46 -5.67 2.16 1.68
N ILE A 47 -5.20 3.39 1.93
CA ILE A 47 -4.55 4.22 0.90
C ILE A 47 -3.31 3.52 0.34
N ILE A 48 -2.45 2.96 1.20
CA ILE A 48 -1.21 2.29 0.77
C ILE A 48 -1.51 1.08 -0.11
N ILE A 49 -2.51 0.28 0.25
CA ILE A 49 -2.94 -0.89 -0.53
C ILE A 49 -3.44 -0.45 -1.92
N GLU A 50 -4.24 0.61 -1.99
CA GLU A 50 -4.75 1.13 -3.26
C GLU A 50 -3.64 1.72 -4.13
N LEU A 51 -2.70 2.46 -3.55
CA LEU A 51 -1.52 2.96 -4.27
C LEU A 51 -0.67 1.80 -4.82
N TYR A 52 -0.46 0.76 -4.03
CA TYR A 52 0.28 -0.42 -4.46
C TYR A 52 -0.43 -1.12 -5.64
N ARG A 53 -1.76 -1.27 -5.57
CA ARG A 53 -2.60 -1.84 -6.65
C ARG A 53 -2.58 -1.03 -7.95
N GLN A 54 -2.40 0.28 -7.84
CA GLN A 54 -2.24 1.19 -8.98
C GLN A 54 -0.83 1.13 -9.60
N GLY A 55 0.07 0.32 -9.05
CA GLY A 55 1.43 0.12 -9.56
C GLY A 55 2.49 0.98 -8.87
N VAL A 56 2.14 1.67 -7.78
CA VAL A 56 3.09 2.46 -6.99
C VAL A 56 3.83 1.52 -6.03
N HIS A 57 4.86 0.87 -6.56
CA HIS A 57 5.68 -0.10 -5.83
C HIS A 57 6.96 0.49 -5.22
N ASN A 58 7.23 1.79 -5.41
CA ASN A 58 8.43 2.44 -4.92
C ASN A 58 8.13 3.43 -3.79
N ASP A 59 8.69 3.14 -2.62
CA ASP A 59 8.87 4.05 -1.48
C ASP A 59 9.55 5.38 -1.84
N THR A 60 10.30 5.43 -2.95
CA THR A 60 10.99 6.63 -3.44
C THR A 60 10.09 7.63 -4.19
N GLN A 61 8.82 7.30 -4.45
CA GLN A 61 7.83 8.24 -5.03
C GLN A 61 6.83 8.81 -4.00
N LEU A 62 6.95 8.42 -2.72
CA LEU A 62 6.13 8.91 -1.60
C LEU A 62 6.89 9.88 -0.66
N ILE A 63 7.97 10.50 -1.15
CA ILE A 63 8.76 11.52 -0.45
C ILE A 63 8.81 12.82 -1.22
#